data_AF-A0A2U9BR43-F1
#
_entry.id   AF-A0A2U9BR43-F1
#
_cell.length_a   1.000
_cell.length_b   1.000
_cell.length_c   1.000
_cell.angle_alpha   90.00
_cell.angle_beta   90.00
_cell.angle_gamma   90.00
#
_symmetry.space_group_name_H-M   'P 1'
#
loop_
_entity.id
_entity.type
_entity.pdbx_description
1 polymer ?
#
loop_
_entity_poly.entity_id
_entity_poly.type
_entity_poly.pdbx_seq_one_letter_code
_entity_poly.pdbx_strand_id
1 'polypeptide(L)'
;MEPRHACRDVEFLFTREILSLTVTRAELHLQLSVPQHLDVRPVLPSMAKRSLPTRYSVWSRGNRLELRVDLLFLFQSLQEAAGGAGGGPSLVNMRRALFSSRADPPGENPAPRALQDTDGHAWGDGAANAPPAVELGLVLGCSQAGVGVSCGGAEVRLSHTPFMALYYR
;
A
#
# COMPACT_ATOMS: atom_id res chain seq x y z
N MET A 1 7.82 35.85 -3.90
CA MET A 1 6.59 35.05 -3.83
C MET A 1 6.89 33.74 -4.53
N GLU A 2 7.38 32.75 -3.80
CA GLU A 2 7.68 31.42 -4.33
C GLU A 2 6.37 30.67 -4.60
N PRO A 3 6.19 30.02 -5.76
CA PRO A 3 5.07 29.12 -5.93
C PRO A 3 5.39 27.88 -5.09
N ARG A 4 4.64 27.71 -3.99
CA ARG A 4 4.54 26.41 -3.34
C ARG A 4 3.96 25.46 -4.37
N HIS A 5 4.80 24.66 -5.01
CA HIS A 5 4.35 23.53 -5.81
C HIS A 5 3.60 22.61 -4.84
N ALA A 6 2.27 22.71 -4.84
CA ALA A 6 1.43 21.77 -4.13
C ALA A 6 1.72 20.40 -4.72
N CYS A 7 2.45 19.56 -3.98
CA CYS A 7 2.38 18.14 -4.20
C CYS A 7 0.93 17.78 -3.88
N ARG A 8 0.11 17.67 -4.93
CA ARG A 8 -1.26 17.24 -4.79
C ARG A 8 -1.20 15.79 -4.35
N ASP A 9 -1.61 15.53 -3.11
CA ASP A 9 -1.83 14.18 -2.65
C ASP A 9 -2.90 13.55 -3.56
N VAL A 10 -2.60 12.34 -4.07
CA VAL A 10 -3.49 11.59 -4.94
C VAL A 10 -3.97 10.38 -4.17
N GLU A 11 -5.27 10.32 -3.97
CA GLU A 11 -5.93 9.26 -3.23
C GLU A 11 -6.83 8.46 -4.18
N PHE A 12 -6.78 7.13 -4.04
CA PHE A 12 -7.65 6.22 -4.75
C PHE A 12 -8.60 5.56 -3.76
N LEU A 13 -9.90 5.78 -3.95
CA LEU A 13 -10.95 5.20 -3.12
C LEU A 13 -11.57 4.01 -3.85
N PHE A 14 -11.50 2.84 -3.24
CA PHE A 14 -12.12 1.62 -3.78
C PHE A 14 -13.44 1.36 -3.09
N THR A 15 -14.51 1.41 -3.88
CA THR A 15 -15.84 1.06 -3.41
C THR A 15 -16.01 -0.46 -3.36
N ARG A 16 -17.06 -0.90 -2.68
CA ARG A 16 -17.37 -2.33 -2.54
C ARG A 16 -17.63 -2.98 -3.90
N GLU A 17 -18.19 -2.25 -4.86
CA GLU A 17 -18.45 -2.69 -6.22
C GLU A 17 -17.13 -3.04 -6.93
N ILE A 18 -16.11 -2.18 -6.84
CA ILE A 18 -14.79 -2.42 -7.44
C ILE A 18 -14.12 -3.63 -6.76
N LEU A 19 -14.20 -3.71 -5.43
CA LEU A 19 -13.65 -4.84 -4.67
C LEU A 19 -14.40 -6.16 -4.93
N SER A 20 -15.61 -6.14 -5.48
CA SER A 20 -16.35 -7.36 -5.84
C SER A 20 -15.95 -7.95 -7.20
N LEU A 21 -15.22 -7.20 -8.04
CA LEU A 21 -14.79 -7.66 -9.36
C LEU A 21 -13.69 -8.72 -9.26
N THR A 22 -13.61 -9.67 -10.19
CA THR A 22 -12.46 -10.60 -10.20
C THR A 22 -11.26 -9.90 -10.84
N VAL A 23 -10.48 -9.15 -10.04
CA VAL A 23 -9.31 -8.41 -10.51
C VAL A 23 -8.17 -9.38 -10.82
N THR A 24 -7.73 -9.38 -12.07
CA THR A 24 -6.64 -10.25 -12.57
C THR A 24 -5.30 -9.52 -12.65
N ARG A 25 -5.33 -8.18 -12.65
CA ARG A 25 -4.15 -7.31 -12.65
C ARG A 25 -4.54 -5.92 -12.16
N ALA A 26 -3.69 -5.32 -11.34
CA ALA A 26 -3.84 -3.94 -10.89
C ALA A 26 -2.49 -3.22 -11.02
N GLU A 27 -2.45 -2.15 -11.81
CA GLU A 27 -1.23 -1.38 -12.07
C GLU A 27 -1.46 0.10 -11.70
N LEU A 28 -0.57 0.70 -10.92
CA LEU A 28 -0.52 2.15 -10.72
C LEU A 28 0.58 2.74 -11.61
N HIS A 29 0.18 3.66 -12.47
CA HIS A 29 1.05 4.30 -13.45
C HIS A 29 1.46 5.69 -12.96
N LEU A 30 2.78 5.91 -12.90
CA LEU A 30 3.39 7.18 -12.53
C LEU A 30 4.29 7.62 -13.67
N GLN A 31 4.17 8.88 -14.07
CA GLN A 31 5.08 9.48 -15.03
C GLN A 31 5.84 10.63 -14.36
N LEU A 32 7.15 10.49 -14.28
CA LEU A 32 8.05 11.38 -13.57
C LEU A 32 8.97 12.10 -14.55
N SER A 33 9.27 13.36 -14.25
CA SER A 33 10.43 14.07 -14.77
C SER A 33 11.56 13.92 -13.77
N VAL A 34 12.69 13.38 -14.23
CA VAL A 34 13.82 12.97 -13.38
C VAL A 34 15.11 13.60 -13.92
N PRO A 35 15.95 14.22 -13.06
CA PRO A 35 17.28 14.67 -13.47
C PRO A 35 18.18 13.52 -13.94
N GLN A 36 19.24 13.87 -14.67
CA GLN A 36 20.20 12.87 -15.12
C GLN A 36 20.88 12.18 -13.93
N HIS A 37 21.14 10.88 -14.06
CA HIS A 37 21.86 10.03 -13.09
C HIS A 37 21.17 9.79 -11.74
N LEU A 38 19.86 10.03 -11.65
CA LEU A 38 19.07 9.66 -10.47
C LEU A 38 18.30 8.36 -10.72
N ASP A 39 18.42 7.41 -9.80
CA ASP A 39 17.57 6.22 -9.76
C ASP A 39 16.37 6.47 -8.84
N VAL A 40 15.17 6.16 -9.31
CA VAL A 40 13.91 6.41 -8.61
C VAL A 40 13.09 5.14 -8.57
N ARG A 41 12.69 4.74 -7.36
CA ARG A 41 11.91 3.52 -7.13
C ARG A 41 10.65 3.79 -6.30
N PRO A 42 9.53 3.16 -6.64
CA PRO A 42 8.33 3.18 -5.83
C PRO A 42 8.53 2.28 -4.59
N VAL A 43 8.09 2.77 -3.44
CA VAL A 43 8.18 2.05 -2.17
C VAL A 43 6.81 2.06 -1.50
N LEU A 44 6.26 0.87 -1.26
CA LEU A 44 5.11 0.69 -0.38
C LEU A 44 5.63 0.56 1.06
N PRO A 45 5.43 1.55 1.96
CA PRO A 45 5.96 1.50 3.32
C PRO A 45 5.49 0.29 4.12
N SER A 46 4.27 -0.18 3.87
CA SER A 46 3.71 -1.40 4.48
C SER A 46 4.51 -2.67 4.14
N MET A 47 5.06 -2.74 2.93
CA MET A 47 5.93 -3.83 2.46
C MET A 47 7.37 -3.66 2.96
N ALA A 48 7.90 -2.44 2.87
CA ALA A 48 9.25 -2.13 3.30
C ALA A 48 9.50 -2.43 4.79
N LYS A 49 8.50 -2.14 5.66
CA LYS A 49 8.54 -2.50 7.09
C LYS A 49 8.74 -4.00 7.35
N ARG A 50 8.40 -4.85 6.37
CA ARG A 50 8.53 -6.31 6.44
C ARG A 50 9.69 -6.83 5.58
N SER A 51 10.55 -5.94 5.09
CA SER A 51 11.64 -6.26 4.16
C SER A 51 11.16 -6.93 2.87
N LEU A 52 9.92 -6.66 2.45
CA LEU A 52 9.37 -7.18 1.21
C LEU A 52 9.56 -6.16 0.07
N PRO A 53 9.95 -6.61 -1.13
CA PRO A 53 10.14 -5.73 -2.26
C PRO A 53 8.80 -5.21 -2.79
N THR A 54 8.78 -3.94 -3.23
CA THR A 54 7.69 -3.42 -4.05
C THR A 54 7.90 -3.92 -5.48
N ARG A 55 6.88 -4.54 -6.08
CA ARG A 55 6.95 -5.01 -7.47
C ARG A 55 6.61 -3.86 -8.41
N TYR A 56 7.49 -3.58 -9.36
CA TYR A 56 7.27 -2.54 -10.36
C TYR A 56 8.06 -2.82 -11.63
N SER A 57 7.66 -2.17 -12.72
CA SER A 57 8.46 -2.05 -13.93
C SER A 57 8.81 -0.59 -14.17
N VAL A 58 9.94 -0.38 -14.82
CA VAL A 58 10.48 0.95 -15.13
C VAL A 58 10.75 1.06 -16.61
N TRP A 59 10.38 2.20 -17.18
CA TRP A 59 10.68 2.56 -18.55
C TRP A 59 11.20 3.99 -18.58
N SER A 60 12.36 4.21 -19.19
CA SER A 60 12.97 5.55 -19.28
C SER A 60 13.08 6.00 -20.73
N ARG A 61 12.79 7.28 -20.97
CA ARG A 61 12.99 7.94 -22.26
C ARG A 61 13.46 9.38 -22.03
N GLY A 62 14.75 9.63 -22.26
CA GLY A 62 15.34 10.93 -21.96
C GLY A 62 15.27 11.24 -20.47
N ASN A 63 14.68 12.39 -20.10
CA ASN A 63 14.45 12.80 -18.72
C ASN A 63 13.08 12.36 -18.16
N ARG A 64 12.34 11.53 -18.90
CA ARG A 64 11.05 10.99 -18.47
C ARG A 64 11.22 9.55 -17.99
N LEU A 65 10.62 9.27 -16.84
CA LEU A 65 10.57 7.95 -16.22
C LEU A 65 9.11 7.53 -16.04
N GLU A 66 8.74 6.39 -16.59
CA GLU A 66 7.46 5.74 -16.35
C GLU A 66 7.67 4.59 -15.37
N LEU A 67 6.98 4.66 -14.24
CA LEU A 67 6.91 3.59 -13.26
C LEU A 67 5.52 2.96 -13.30
N ARG A 68 5.47 1.63 -13.36
CA ARG A 68 4.23 0.86 -13.24
C ARG A 68 4.34 -0.04 -12.03
N VAL A 69 3.58 0.26 -10.99
CA VAL A 69 3.60 -0.48 -9.72
C VAL A 69 2.53 -1.56 -9.77
N ASP A 70 2.92 -2.81 -9.50
CA ASP A 70 1.97 -3.92 -9.41
C ASP A 70 1.32 -3.92 -8.02
N LEU A 71 0.01 -3.74 -8.01
CA LEU A 71 -0.84 -3.67 -6.82
C LEU A 71 -1.80 -4.84 -6.72
N LEU A 72 -1.64 -5.90 -7.54
CA LEU A 72 -2.58 -7.02 -7.54
C LEU A 72 -2.69 -7.67 -6.16
N PHE A 73 -1.57 -7.82 -5.46
CA PHE A 73 -1.55 -8.39 -4.11
C PHE A 73 -2.37 -7.55 -3.11
N LEU A 74 -2.32 -6.22 -3.24
CA LEU A 74 -3.08 -5.32 -2.38
C LEU A 74 -4.57 -5.44 -2.66
N PHE A 75 -4.95 -5.48 -3.93
CA PHE A 75 -6.34 -5.69 -4.30
C PHE A 75 -6.84 -7.01 -3.73
N GLN A 76 -6.15 -8.12 -3.94
CA GLN A 76 -6.55 -9.43 -3.40
C GLN A 76 -6.75 -9.39 -1.88
N SER A 77 -5.83 -8.77 -1.14
CA SER A 77 -5.98 -8.60 0.31
C SER A 77 -7.19 -7.75 0.71
N LEU A 78 -7.48 -6.67 -0.04
CA LEU A 78 -8.66 -5.83 0.19
C LEU A 78 -9.97 -6.56 -0.14
N GLN A 79 -9.97 -7.41 -1.17
CA GLN A 79 -11.13 -8.22 -1.57
C GLN A 79 -11.46 -9.29 -0.52
N GLU A 80 -10.44 -9.98 -0.02
CA GLU A 80 -10.57 -10.93 1.08
C GLU A 80 -11.14 -10.25 2.34
N ALA A 81 -10.64 -9.05 2.67
CA ALA A 81 -11.14 -8.26 3.80
C ALA A 81 -12.59 -7.76 3.60
N ALA A 82 -12.99 -7.48 2.36
CA ALA A 82 -14.34 -7.04 1.99
C ALA A 82 -15.36 -8.20 1.87
N GLY A 83 -14.91 -9.46 2.03
CA GLY A 83 -15.74 -10.66 1.92
C GLY A 83 -15.95 -11.16 0.49
N GLY A 84 -15.06 -10.80 -0.44
CA GLY A 84 -15.11 -11.16 -1.86
C GLY A 84 -14.50 -12.53 -2.18
N ALA A 85 -15.34 -13.41 -2.74
CA ALA A 85 -15.02 -14.60 -3.56
C ALA A 85 -13.94 -15.58 -3.06
N GLY A 86 -14.28 -16.38 -2.05
CA GLY A 86 -13.59 -17.62 -1.72
C GLY A 86 -13.97 -18.09 -0.33
N GLY A 87 -14.80 -19.12 -0.22
CA GLY A 87 -15.13 -19.74 1.06
C GLY A 87 -13.86 -20.31 1.72
N GLY A 88 -13.22 -19.51 2.56
CA GLY A 88 -12.01 -19.84 3.33
C GLY A 88 -12.09 -19.19 4.72
N PRO A 89 -11.50 -19.81 5.75
CA PRO A 89 -11.94 -19.63 7.13
C PRO A 89 -11.70 -18.22 7.70
N SER A 90 -12.81 -17.63 8.14
CA SER A 90 -13.02 -16.63 9.19
C SER A 90 -11.87 -15.66 9.56
N LEU A 91 -12.23 -14.37 9.55
CA LEU A 91 -11.48 -13.14 9.90
C LEU A 91 -10.62 -13.16 11.18
N VAL A 92 -10.65 -14.23 11.97
CA VAL A 92 -9.82 -14.40 13.16
C VAL A 92 -8.37 -14.77 12.81
N ASN A 93 -8.10 -15.38 11.64
CA ASN A 93 -6.76 -15.85 11.27
C ASN A 93 -5.85 -14.79 10.60
N MET A 94 -6.39 -13.72 10.01
CA MET A 94 -5.55 -12.70 9.35
C MET A 94 -4.90 -11.72 10.32
N ARG A 95 -5.56 -11.32 11.42
CA ARG A 95 -4.92 -10.50 12.46
C ARG A 95 -3.68 -11.19 13.05
N ARG A 96 -3.65 -12.53 13.05
CA ARG A 96 -2.50 -13.34 13.47
C ARG A 96 -1.44 -13.47 12.38
N ALA A 97 -1.82 -13.67 11.12
CA ALA A 97 -0.86 -13.79 10.01
C ALA A 97 -0.16 -12.46 9.63
N LEU A 98 -0.86 -11.33 9.73
CA LEU A 98 -0.28 -10.01 9.46
C LEU A 98 0.53 -9.46 10.64
N PHE A 99 0.38 -9.96 11.87
CA PHE A 99 1.06 -9.35 13.04
C PHE A 99 1.75 -10.36 13.99
N SER A 100 1.97 -11.61 13.58
CA SER A 100 2.71 -12.58 14.41
C SER A 100 3.80 -13.28 13.62
N SER A 101 5.00 -12.70 13.61
CA SER A 101 6.23 -13.50 13.62
C SER A 101 6.72 -13.55 15.06
N ARG A 102 6.24 -14.54 15.82
CA ARG A 102 6.98 -15.02 16.97
C ARG A 102 7.26 -16.49 16.72
N ALA A 103 8.53 -16.81 16.56
CA ALA A 103 9.00 -18.16 16.80
C ALA A 103 8.56 -18.53 18.22
N ASP A 104 7.76 -19.58 18.35
CA ASP A 104 7.56 -20.24 19.65
C ASP A 104 8.02 -21.70 19.52
N PRO A 105 8.95 -22.16 20.38
CA PRO A 105 9.16 -23.58 20.63
C PRO A 105 8.01 -24.13 21.50
N PRO A 106 7.83 -25.46 21.57
CA PRO A 106 6.59 -26.06 22.07
C PRO A 106 6.58 -26.12 23.60
N GLY A 107 5.45 -25.76 24.22
CA GLY A 107 5.24 -26.03 25.64
C GLY A 107 4.09 -25.27 26.31
N GLU A 108 3.00 -25.98 26.53
CA GLU A 108 2.06 -25.86 27.67
C GLU A 108 0.97 -24.78 27.70
N ASN A 109 -0.13 -25.16 28.35
CA ASN A 109 -1.51 -24.71 28.21
C ASN A 109 -1.93 -23.76 29.38
N PRO A 110 -3.19 -23.28 29.50
CA PRO A 110 -3.51 -21.86 29.67
C PRO A 110 -3.98 -21.43 31.07
N ALA A 111 -3.94 -20.13 31.37
CA ALA A 111 -4.82 -19.51 32.38
C ALA A 111 -5.11 -18.02 32.09
N PRO A 112 -6.28 -17.48 32.51
CA PRO A 112 -6.81 -16.19 32.06
C PRO A 112 -6.75 -15.06 33.11
N ARG A 113 -6.89 -13.82 32.63
CA ARG A 113 -7.23 -12.53 33.30
C ARG A 113 -6.08 -11.57 33.67
N ALA A 114 -6.16 -10.35 33.13
CA ALA A 114 -6.37 -9.06 33.85
C ALA A 114 -5.99 -7.91 32.87
N LEU A 115 -6.96 -7.23 32.24
CA LEU A 115 -7.50 -5.93 32.64
C LEU A 115 -6.44 -4.88 33.05
N GLN A 116 -6.12 -3.98 32.11
CA GLN A 116 -6.08 -2.51 32.24
C GLN A 116 -5.77 -1.95 30.84
N ASP A 117 -6.75 -1.40 30.11
CA ASP A 117 -7.42 -0.10 30.28
C ASP A 117 -6.53 1.06 29.84
N THR A 118 -6.90 1.73 28.74
CA THR A 118 -6.78 3.17 28.46
C THR A 118 -7.30 3.44 27.03
N ASP A 119 -8.40 4.20 26.99
CA ASP A 119 -8.90 5.12 25.94
C ASP A 119 -9.63 4.57 24.69
N GLY A 120 -10.90 4.23 24.89
CA GLY A 120 -11.95 5.24 24.72
C GLY A 120 -12.25 5.79 23.31
N HIS A 121 -12.70 4.94 22.39
CA HIS A 121 -13.77 5.36 21.46
C HIS A 121 -14.86 4.28 21.40
N ALA A 122 -15.89 4.50 22.22
CA ALA A 122 -17.14 3.76 22.17
C ALA A 122 -17.80 3.95 20.81
N TRP A 123 -17.85 2.90 19.99
CA TRP A 123 -18.72 2.87 18.82
C TRP A 123 -20.08 2.39 19.29
N GLY A 124 -20.94 3.37 19.57
CA GLY A 124 -22.37 3.16 19.62
C GLY A 124 -22.89 2.66 18.27
N ASP A 125 -23.64 1.58 18.36
CA ASP A 125 -24.73 1.13 17.49
C ASP A 125 -24.87 1.78 16.09
N GLY A 126 -24.77 0.94 15.05
CA GLY A 126 -25.38 1.25 13.73
C GLY A 126 -24.49 1.24 12.47
N ALA A 127 -23.21 0.87 12.53
CA ALA A 127 -22.33 0.85 11.34
C ALA A 127 -21.55 -0.47 11.17
N ALA A 128 -22.23 -1.61 11.26
CA ALA A 128 -21.61 -2.93 11.26
C ALA A 128 -21.10 -3.46 9.89
N ASN A 129 -21.12 -2.64 8.82
CA ASN A 129 -20.85 -3.12 7.45
C ASN A 129 -19.75 -2.37 6.68
N ALA A 130 -19.05 -1.40 7.30
CA ALA A 130 -17.94 -0.72 6.62
C ALA A 130 -16.64 -1.50 6.91
N PRO A 131 -15.94 -2.03 5.88
CA PRO A 131 -14.60 -2.58 6.09
C PRO A 131 -13.69 -1.49 6.66
N PRO A 132 -12.74 -1.83 7.55
CA PRO A 132 -11.80 -0.85 8.07
C PRO A 132 -11.09 -0.16 6.90
N ALA A 133 -11.05 1.18 6.90
CA ALA A 133 -10.34 1.94 5.89
C ALA A 133 -8.84 1.62 6.01
N VAL A 134 -8.33 0.84 5.06
CA VAL A 134 -6.91 0.49 4.98
C VAL A 134 -6.22 1.57 4.14
N GLU A 135 -5.56 2.51 4.80
CA GLU A 135 -4.77 3.54 4.14
C GLU A 135 -3.39 2.99 3.77
N LEU A 136 -3.11 2.92 2.47
CA LEU A 136 -1.84 2.44 1.93
C LEU A 136 -1.18 3.56 1.14
N GLY A 137 -0.12 4.12 1.72
CA GLY A 137 0.71 5.12 1.04
C GLY A 137 1.68 4.49 0.05
N LEU A 138 2.03 5.27 -0.98
CA LEU A 138 3.18 5.01 -1.83
C LEU A 138 4.13 6.20 -1.71
N VAL A 139 5.42 5.91 -1.55
CA VAL A 139 6.46 6.94 -1.52
C VAL A 139 7.51 6.66 -2.58
N LEU A 140 8.21 7.70 -3.02
CA LEU A 140 9.35 7.56 -3.92
C LEU A 140 10.65 7.52 -3.12
N GLY A 141 11.47 6.50 -3.37
CA GLY A 141 12.84 6.44 -2.90
C GLY A 141 13.78 6.83 -4.04
N CYS A 142 14.70 7.75 -3.79
CA CYS A 142 15.70 8.17 -4.78
C CYS A 142 17.09 7.74 -4.34
N SER A 143 17.93 7.37 -5.30
CA SER A 143 19.34 7.08 -5.05
C SER A 143 20.23 7.58 -6.18
N GLN A 144 21.44 7.98 -5.85
CA GLN A 144 22.46 8.39 -6.78
C GLN A 144 23.70 7.56 -6.51
N ALA A 145 24.19 6.82 -7.52
CA ALA A 145 25.30 5.88 -7.37
C ALA A 145 25.13 4.90 -6.17
N GLY A 146 23.89 4.49 -5.88
CA GLY A 146 23.56 3.58 -4.77
C GLY A 146 23.38 4.25 -3.41
N VAL A 147 23.66 5.55 -3.29
CA VAL A 147 23.45 6.32 -2.05
C VAL A 147 22.05 6.92 -2.04
N GLY A 148 21.28 6.71 -0.97
CA GLY A 148 19.94 7.27 -0.83
C GLY A 148 19.96 8.78 -0.71
N VAL A 149 19.12 9.46 -1.50
CA VAL A 149 18.98 10.92 -1.51
C VAL A 149 17.49 11.32 -1.44
N SER A 150 17.22 12.57 -1.06
CA SER A 150 15.84 13.10 -1.05
C SER A 150 15.33 13.32 -2.47
N CYS A 151 14.19 12.70 -2.82
CA CYS A 151 13.53 12.93 -4.10
C CYS A 151 13.05 14.38 -4.30
N GLY A 152 12.61 15.02 -3.22
CA GLY A 152 12.15 16.42 -3.27
C GLY A 152 13.29 17.40 -3.52
N GLY A 153 14.46 17.14 -2.95
CA GLY A 153 15.68 17.93 -3.22
C GLY A 153 16.30 17.65 -4.59
N ALA A 154 16.04 16.47 -5.16
CA ALA A 154 16.52 16.06 -6.47
C ALA A 154 15.54 16.39 -7.61
N GLU A 155 14.68 17.41 -7.44
CA GLU A 155 13.76 17.94 -8.46
C GLU A 155 12.89 16.89 -9.18
N VAL A 156 12.61 15.75 -8.54
CA VAL A 156 11.72 14.74 -9.11
C VAL A 156 10.29 15.26 -9.06
N ARG A 157 9.64 15.33 -10.22
CA ARG A 157 8.28 15.87 -10.34
C ARG A 157 7.37 14.90 -11.07
N LEU A 158 6.12 14.79 -10.61
CA LEU A 158 5.06 14.18 -11.39
C LEU A 158 4.82 15.03 -12.64
N SER A 159 5.02 14.43 -13.80
CA SER A 159 4.78 15.06 -15.10
C SER A 159 3.30 14.99 -15.51
N HIS A 160 2.58 13.97 -15.02
CA HIS A 160 1.15 13.76 -15.25
C HIS A 160 0.48 13.25 -13.98
N THR A 161 -0.85 13.40 -13.92
CA THR A 161 -1.66 12.84 -12.83
C THR A 161 -1.54 11.30 -12.85
N PRO A 162 -1.16 10.68 -11.73
CA PRO A 162 -1.18 9.24 -11.57
C PRO A 162 -2.55 8.65 -11.90
N PHE A 163 -2.57 7.46 -12.50
CA PHE A 163 -3.81 6.71 -12.72
C PHE A 163 -3.60 5.23 -12.43
N MET A 164 -4.70 4.56 -12.07
CA MET A 164 -4.71 3.14 -11.82
C MET A 164 -5.44 2.42 -12.94
N ALA A 165 -4.84 1.35 -13.45
CA ALA A 165 -5.43 0.43 -14.42
C ALA A 165 -5.79 -0.88 -13.73
N LEU A 166 -7.07 -1.23 -13.74
CA LEU A 166 -7.59 -2.48 -13.22
C LEU A 166 -8.09 -3.34 -14.39
N TYR A 167 -7.66 -4.59 -14.42
CA TYR A 167 -8.10 -5.57 -15.40
C TYR A 167 -8.92 -6.62 -14.66
N TYR A 168 -10.18 -6.78 -15.04
CA TYR A 168 -11.10 -7.72 -14.42
C TYR A 168 -11.73 -8.62 -15.49
N ARG A 169 -12.29 -9.74 -15.02
CA ARG A 169 -13.09 -10.67 -15.82
C ARG A 169 -14.52 -10.68 -15.33
#